data_AF-A0A8T0EZ65-F1
#
_entry.id   AF-A0A8T0EZ65-F1
#
_cell.length_a   1.000
_cell.length_b   1.000
_cell.length_c   1.000
_cell.angle_alpha   90.00
_cell.angle_beta   90.00
_cell.angle_gamma   90.00
#
_symmetry.space_group_name_H-M   'P 1'
#
loop_
_entity.id
_entity.type
_entity.pdbx_description
1 polymer ?
#
loop_
_entity_poly.entity_id
_entity_poly.type
_entity_poly.pdbx_seq_one_letter_code
_entity_poly.pdbx_strand_id
1 'polypeptide(L)'
;MSEKMNKAIFLLLIGVAVASAIVCPKNYCEKIKCKEVSCSSDQKYTEHATFCGCCPACLNIIQKGESCFSLLFLGVPPTSTCDEGLYCDYKTETCQELE
;
A
#
# COMPACT_ATOMS: atom_id res chain seq x y z
N MET A 1 -5.40 44.38 -16.89
CA MET A 1 -5.91 43.45 -15.86
C MET A 1 -6.39 42.17 -16.54
N SER A 2 -5.50 41.39 -17.17
CA SER A 2 -5.88 40.18 -17.92
C SER A 2 -4.78 39.11 -17.80
N GLU A 3 -3.52 39.54 -17.88
CA GLU A 3 -2.35 38.66 -17.69
C GLU A 3 -2.28 37.96 -16.32
N LYS A 4 -2.62 38.68 -15.23
CA LYS A 4 -2.59 38.12 -13.86
C LYS A 4 -3.68 37.07 -13.64
N MET A 5 -4.84 37.26 -14.25
CA MET A 5 -5.98 36.34 -14.15
C MET A 5 -5.72 35.05 -14.92
N ASN A 6 -5.13 35.15 -16.11
CA ASN A 6 -4.72 33.98 -16.89
C ASN A 6 -3.62 33.17 -16.21
N LYS A 7 -2.60 33.81 -15.61
CA LYS A 7 -1.56 33.10 -14.84
C LYS A 7 -2.12 32.38 -13.61
N ALA A 8 -3.07 32.99 -12.90
CA ALA A 8 -3.74 32.35 -11.77
C ALA A 8 -4.57 31.14 -12.21
N ILE A 9 -5.29 31.24 -13.33
CA ILE A 9 -6.07 30.13 -13.90
C ILE A 9 -5.16 28.98 -14.35
N PHE A 10 -4.03 29.28 -15.00
CA PHE A 10 -3.04 28.26 -15.39
C PHE A 10 -2.42 27.54 -14.18
N LEU A 11 -2.08 28.26 -13.11
CA LEU A 11 -1.57 27.68 -11.87
C LEU A 11 -2.61 26.79 -11.18
N LEU A 12 -3.89 27.18 -11.22
CA LEU A 12 -4.98 26.43 -10.60
C LEU A 12 -5.30 25.14 -11.38
N LEU A 13 -5.21 25.16 -12.71
CA LEU A 13 -5.38 23.97 -13.56
C LEU A 13 -4.26 22.92 -13.37
N ILE A 14 -3.02 23.35 -13.15
CA ILE A 14 -1.90 22.43 -12.84
C ILE A 14 -2.09 21.81 -11.45
N GLY A 15 -2.62 22.56 -10.48
CA GLY A 15 -2.87 22.07 -9.12
C GLY A 15 -3.99 21.02 -9.01
N VAL A 16 -4.97 21.01 -9.92
CA VAL A 16 -6.06 20.02 -9.91
C VAL A 16 -5.63 18.68 -10.53
N ALA A 17 -4.63 18.66 -11.41
CA ALA A 17 -4.17 17.44 -12.08
C ALA A 17 -3.43 16.45 -11.17
N VAL A 18 -3.02 16.87 -9.96
CA VAL A 18 -2.25 16.04 -9.00
C VAL A 18 -3.11 15.31 -7.96
N ALA A 19 -4.44 15.47 -7.98
CA ALA A 19 -5.34 14.84 -7.00
C ALA A 19 -6.02 13.56 -7.50
N SER A 20 -5.32 12.75 -8.31
CA SER A 20 -5.78 11.42 -8.68
C SER A 20 -5.55 10.45 -7.53
N ALA A 21 -6.42 10.46 -6.52
CA ALA A 21 -6.45 9.41 -5.51
C ALA A 21 -6.73 8.08 -6.23
N ILE A 22 -5.78 7.15 -6.18
CA ILE A 22 -5.94 5.81 -6.74
C ILE A 22 -6.93 5.06 -5.83
N VAL A 23 -8.22 5.20 -6.10
CA VAL A 23 -9.31 4.57 -5.34
C VAL A 23 -9.79 3.33 -6.08
N CYS A 24 -9.85 2.21 -5.37
CA CYS A 24 -10.37 0.96 -5.88
C CYS A 24 -11.89 1.06 -6.07
N PRO A 25 -12.43 0.85 -7.28
CA PRO A 25 -13.88 0.85 -7.47
C PRO A 25 -14.51 -0.31 -6.70
N LYS A 26 -15.75 -0.12 -6.21
CA LYS A 26 -16.45 -1.09 -5.33
C LYS A 26 -16.50 -2.52 -5.90
N ASN A 27 -16.55 -2.66 -7.22
CA ASN A 27 -16.68 -3.96 -7.90
C ASN A 27 -15.37 -4.39 -8.58
N TYR A 28 -14.23 -3.87 -8.12
CA TYR A 28 -12.93 -4.19 -8.72
C TYR A 28 -12.62 -5.68 -8.58
N CYS A 29 -12.74 -6.25 -7.37
CA CYS A 29 -12.43 -7.66 -7.12
C CYS A 29 -13.32 -8.63 -7.90
N GLU A 30 -14.57 -8.28 -8.18
CA GLU A 30 -15.51 -9.12 -8.96
C GLU A 30 -15.02 -9.38 -10.39
N LYS A 31 -14.20 -8.49 -10.94
CA LYS A 31 -13.69 -8.56 -12.32
C LYS A 31 -12.29 -9.18 -12.39
N ILE A 32 -11.63 -9.37 -11.25
CA ILE A 32 -10.26 -9.88 -11.18
C ILE A 32 -10.28 -11.40 -11.03
N LYS A 33 -9.50 -12.07 -11.88
CA LYS A 33 -9.19 -13.49 -11.73
C LYS A 33 -7.85 -13.63 -11.05
N CYS A 34 -7.86 -14.10 -9.80
CA CYS A 34 -6.63 -14.33 -9.06
C CYS A 34 -5.90 -15.56 -9.59
N LYS A 35 -4.57 -15.50 -9.57
CA LYS A 35 -3.73 -16.66 -9.82
C LYS A 35 -3.55 -17.44 -8.53
N GLU A 36 -3.43 -18.76 -8.63
CA GLU A 36 -2.92 -19.54 -7.51
C GLU A 36 -1.47 -19.13 -7.24
N VAL A 37 -1.16 -18.93 -5.96
CA VAL A 37 0.18 -18.60 -5.49
C VAL A 37 0.61 -19.68 -4.51
N SER A 38 1.85 -20.14 -4.66
CA SER A 38 2.51 -21.04 -3.73
C SER A 38 3.72 -20.30 -3.17
N CYS A 39 3.76 -20.13 -1.86
CA CYS A 39 4.80 -19.37 -1.19
C CYS A 39 5.96 -20.26 -0.78
N SER A 40 7.16 -19.69 -0.79
CA SER A 40 8.34 -20.35 -0.21
C SER A 40 8.20 -20.45 1.31
N SER A 41 9.00 -21.32 1.95
CA SER A 41 8.98 -21.52 3.41
C SER A 41 9.32 -20.27 4.23
N ASP A 42 10.00 -19.30 3.63
CA ASP A 42 10.41 -18.01 4.18
C ASP A 42 9.42 -16.87 3.88
N GLN A 43 8.27 -17.18 3.28
CA GLN A 43 7.24 -16.21 2.91
C GLN A 43 5.90 -16.54 3.57
N LYS A 44 5.12 -15.49 3.82
CA LYS A 44 3.78 -15.60 4.38
C LYS A 44 2.73 -15.45 3.28
N TYR A 45 1.91 -16.48 3.11
CA TYR A 45 0.71 -16.41 2.30
C TYR A 45 -0.29 -15.43 2.93
N THR A 46 -0.75 -14.45 2.17
CA THR A 46 -1.76 -13.47 2.62
C THR A 46 -2.85 -13.34 1.57
N GLU A 47 -4.10 -13.57 1.96
CA GLU A 47 -5.26 -13.65 1.06
C GLU A 47 -5.62 -12.33 0.36
N HIS A 48 -5.28 -11.19 0.96
CA HIS A 48 -5.69 -9.85 0.51
C HIS A 48 -4.50 -8.89 0.33
N ALA A 49 -3.41 -9.38 -0.26
CA ALA A 49 -2.15 -8.64 -0.31
C ALA A 49 -1.92 -7.85 -1.62
N THR A 50 -2.63 -8.16 -2.71
CA THR A 50 -2.44 -7.42 -3.96
C THR A 50 -3.06 -6.04 -3.93
N PHE A 51 -2.82 -5.26 -4.99
CA PHE A 51 -3.49 -3.99 -5.22
C PHE A 51 -5.02 -4.14 -5.08
N CYS A 52 -5.65 -3.21 -4.35
CA CYS A 52 -7.06 -3.25 -3.93
C CYS A 52 -7.48 -4.41 -3.01
N GLY A 53 -6.53 -5.21 -2.50
CA GLY A 53 -6.80 -6.27 -1.53
C GLY A 53 -7.62 -7.45 -2.07
N CYS A 54 -7.63 -7.67 -3.39
CA CYS A 54 -8.52 -8.68 -3.99
C CYS A 54 -7.93 -10.08 -4.09
N CYS A 55 -6.62 -10.21 -4.24
CA CYS A 55 -5.98 -11.48 -4.52
C CYS A 55 -4.90 -11.81 -3.48
N PRO A 56 -4.60 -13.11 -3.34
CA PRO A 56 -3.54 -13.56 -2.49
C PRO A 56 -2.17 -13.19 -3.06
N ALA A 57 -1.21 -12.99 -2.17
CA ALA A 57 0.21 -12.88 -2.52
C ALA A 57 1.09 -13.44 -1.40
N CYS A 58 2.34 -13.70 -1.74
CA CYS A 58 3.38 -14.10 -0.80
C CYS A 58 4.15 -12.87 -0.35
N LEU A 59 4.16 -12.62 0.96
CA LEU A 59 4.84 -11.48 1.57
C LEU A 59 6.12 -11.96 2.24
N ASN A 60 7.20 -11.18 2.12
CA ASN A 60 8.42 -11.46 2.85
C ASN A 60 8.21 -11.20 4.35
N ILE A 61 8.72 -12.08 5.20
CA ILE A 61 8.56 -11.98 6.65
C ILE A 61 9.64 -11.07 7.22
N ILE A 62 9.24 -10.07 8.00
CA ILE A 62 10.12 -9.15 8.74
C ILE A 62 10.18 -9.59 10.20
N GLN A 63 11.39 -9.80 10.70
CA GLN A 63 11.61 -10.30 12.06
C GLN A 63 11.49 -9.19 13.10
N LYS A 64 11.39 -9.58 14.37
CA LYS A 64 11.34 -8.63 15.51
C LYS A 64 12.54 -7.68 15.50
N GLY A 65 12.28 -6.39 15.66
CA GLY A 65 13.29 -5.34 15.68
C GLY A 65 13.81 -4.92 14.30
N GLU A 66 13.43 -5.60 13.22
CA GLU A 66 13.75 -5.18 11.86
C GLU A 66 12.81 -4.08 11.38
N SER A 67 13.28 -3.28 10.42
CA SER A 67 12.51 -2.15 9.90
C SER A 67 11.29 -2.59 9.11
N CYS A 68 10.14 -2.02 9.44
CA CYS A 68 8.87 -2.22 8.76
C CYS A 68 8.37 -0.93 8.09
N PHE A 69 9.24 0.06 7.90
CA PHE A 69 8.91 1.36 7.31
C PHE A 69 8.19 1.24 5.95
N SER A 70 8.52 0.21 5.16
CA SER A 70 7.84 -0.07 3.89
C SER A 70 6.34 -0.35 4.04
N LEU A 71 5.87 -0.82 5.19
CA LEU A 71 4.46 -1.10 5.47
C LEU A 71 3.66 0.16 5.81
N LEU A 72 4.33 1.28 6.11
CA LEU A 72 3.69 2.54 6.44
C LEU A 72 3.27 3.33 5.19
N PHE A 73 3.71 2.92 4.00
CA PHE A 73 3.29 3.55 2.75
C PHE A 73 1.85 3.20 2.40
N LEU A 74 1.00 4.23 2.35
CA LEU A 74 -0.39 4.10 1.93
C LEU A 74 -0.50 4.05 0.39
N GLY A 75 -1.47 3.28 -0.11
CA GLY A 75 -1.82 3.24 -1.53
C GLY A 75 -0.96 2.30 -2.39
N VAL A 76 0.06 1.66 -1.79
CA VAL A 76 0.82 0.57 -2.42
C VAL A 76 0.48 -0.75 -1.73
N PRO A 77 0.34 -1.86 -2.49
CA PRO A 77 0.17 -3.17 -1.87
C PRO A 77 1.43 -3.54 -1.08
N PRO A 78 1.30 -4.17 0.10
CA PRO A 78 2.45 -4.60 0.87
C PRO A 78 3.23 -5.68 0.11
N THR A 79 4.56 -5.62 0.19
CA THR A 79 5.46 -6.68 -0.31
C THR A 79 6.07 -7.51 0.82
N SER A 80 5.90 -7.04 2.05
CA SER A 80 6.41 -7.66 3.27
C SER A 80 5.35 -7.60 4.36
N THR A 81 5.57 -8.32 5.46
CA THR A 81 4.72 -8.29 6.65
C THR A 81 5.55 -8.68 7.86
N CYS A 82 5.20 -8.18 9.05
CA CYS A 82 5.86 -8.63 10.26
C CYS A 82 5.53 -10.11 10.53
N ASP A 83 6.45 -10.79 11.22
CA ASP A 83 6.25 -12.17 11.64
C ASP A 83 5.00 -12.33 12.53
N GLU A 84 4.54 -13.57 12.70
CA GLU A 84 3.35 -13.87 13.48
C GLU A 84 3.44 -13.33 14.92
N GLY A 85 2.37 -12.64 15.36
CA GLY A 85 2.33 -12.00 16.69
C GLY A 85 3.04 -10.65 16.79
N LEU A 86 3.66 -10.17 15.71
CA LEU A 86 4.30 -8.87 15.65
C LEU A 86 3.44 -7.84 14.90
N TYR A 87 3.57 -6.57 15.26
CA TYR A 87 2.99 -5.44 14.55
C TYR A 87 4.09 -4.42 14.20
N CYS A 88 3.86 -3.66 13.13
CA CYS A 88 4.74 -2.56 12.78
C CYS A 88 4.45 -1.36 13.69
N ASP A 89 5.35 -1.05 14.62
CA ASP A 89 5.22 0.14 15.46
C ASP A 89 5.60 1.39 14.66
N TYR A 90 4.71 2.39 14.66
CA TYR A 90 4.89 3.62 13.87
C TYR A 90 5.88 4.61 14.49
N LYS A 91 6.24 4.44 15.77
CA LYS A 91 7.19 5.32 16.46
C LYS A 91 8.62 4.86 16.25
N THR A 92 8.84 3.55 16.32
CA THR A 92 10.17 2.94 16.13
C THR A 92 10.40 2.49 14.70
N GLU A 93 9.34 2.39 13.88
CA GLU A 93 9.36 1.94 12.48
C GLU A 93 9.91 0.51 12.34
N THR A 94 9.66 -0.33 13.35
CA THR A 94 10.14 -1.72 13.45
C THR A 94 9.03 -2.67 13.87
N CYS A 95 9.17 -3.97 13.55
CA CYS A 95 8.26 -5.00 14.05
C CYS A 95 8.47 -5.25 15.55
N GLN A 96 7.40 -5.12 16.35
CA GLN A 96 7.38 -5.29 17.81
C GLN A 96 6.25 -6.24 18.23
N GLU A 97 6.35 -6.84 19.42
CA GLU A 97 5.30 -7.69 19.99
C GLU A 97 4.10 -6.86 20.40
N LEU A 98 2.88 -7.37 20.20
CA LEU A 98 1.68 -6.80 20.81
C LEU A 98 1.83 -6.86 22.35
N GLU A 99 1.97 -5.70 22.98
CA GLU A 99 1.94 -5.52 24.44
C GLU A 99 0.54 -5.75 25.03
#